data_AF-A0A9D7FDC0-F1
#
_entry.id   AF-A0A9D7FDC0-F1
#
_cell.length_a   1.000
_cell.length_b   1.000
_cell.length_c   1.000
_cell.angle_alpha   90.00
_cell.angle_beta   90.00
_cell.angle_gamma   90.00
#
_symmetry.space_group_name_H-M   'P 1'
#
loop_
_entity.id
_entity.type
_entity.pdbx_description
1 polymer ?
#
loop_
_entity_poly.entity_id
_entity_poly.type
_entity_poly.pdbx_seq_one_letter_code
_entity_poly.pdbx_strand_id
1 'polypeptide(L)' 'MESIIELDWGRRMTAFDQVLAYRRENDTLPADGYECQEMALFAKYRGVQQMPEEDSIIAVVQMLRQQQQEISGQRRLL' A
#
# COMPACT_ATOMS: atom_id res chain seq x y z
N MET A 1 0.88 22.36 -3.52
CA MET A 1 1.92 21.53 -4.17
C MET A 1 1.30 20.18 -4.44
N GLU A 2 0.66 20.03 -5.60
CA GLU A 2 0.07 18.75 -6.02
C GLU A 2 1.19 17.93 -6.65
N SER A 3 1.91 17.16 -5.83
CA SER A 3 2.78 16.11 -6.35
C SER A 3 1.89 15.01 -6.92
N ILE A 4 1.47 15.17 -8.16
CA ILE A 4 1.05 14.06 -9.02
C ILE A 4 2.33 13.24 -9.21
N ILE A 5 2.50 12.23 -8.36
CA ILE A 5 3.42 11.15 -8.71
C ILE A 5 2.75 10.49 -9.91
N GLU A 6 3.27 10.77 -11.10
CA GLU A 6 3.20 9.82 -12.21
C GLU A 6 3.88 8.54 -11.69
N LEU A 7 3.11 7.73 -10.98
CA LEU A 7 3.46 6.34 -10.79
C LEU A 7 3.51 5.79 -12.20
N ASP A 8 4.72 5.58 -12.70
CA ASP A 8 4.95 5.00 -14.01
C ASP A 8 4.44 3.55 -13.95
N TRP A 9 3.13 3.38 -14.20
CA TRP A 9 2.44 2.09 -14.18
C TRP A 9 2.97 1.12 -15.27
N GLY A 10 3.93 1.58 -16.10
CA GLY A 10 4.70 0.80 -17.06
C GLY A 10 5.99 0.18 -16.49
N ARG A 11 6.45 0.61 -15.32
CA ARG A 11 7.54 -0.03 -14.58
C ARG A 11 6.97 -1.19 -13.76
N ARG A 12 7.72 -2.30 -13.65
CA ARG A 12 7.35 -3.49 -12.85
C ARG A 12 7.07 -3.06 -11.40
N MET A 13 5.81 -2.79 -11.08
CA MET A 13 5.38 -2.18 -9.82
C MET A 13 5.44 -3.22 -8.71
N THR A 14 6.08 -2.86 -7.59
CA THR A 14 6.24 -3.80 -6.47
C THR A 14 4.99 -3.79 -5.57
N ALA A 15 4.87 -4.80 -4.69
CA ALA A 15 3.86 -4.81 -3.63
C ALA A 15 3.91 -3.52 -2.78
N PHE A 16 5.12 -3.02 -2.53
CA PHE A 16 5.32 -1.78 -1.79
C PHE A 16 4.69 -0.58 -2.48
N ASP A 17 4.94 -0.43 -3.79
CA ASP A 17 4.39 0.68 -4.57
C ASP A 17 2.86 0.64 -4.62
N GLN A 18 2.26 -0.56 -4.78
CA GLN A 18 0.80 -0.71 -4.77
C GLN A 18 0.17 -0.33 -3.44
N VAL A 19 0.68 -0.87 -2.33
CA VAL A 19 0.14 -0.58 -1.00
C VAL A 19 0.33 0.88 -0.64
N LEU A 20 1.46 1.48 -1.02
CA LEU A 20 1.70 2.90 -0.80
C LEU A 20 0.75 3.79 -1.61
N ALA A 21 0.48 3.42 -2.87
CA ALA A 21 -0.50 4.11 -3.70
C ALA A 21 -1.91 4.01 -3.08
N TYR A 22 -2.34 2.81 -2.69
CA TYR A 22 -3.63 2.60 -2.03
C TYR A 22 -3.74 3.45 -0.75
N ARG A 23 -2.70 3.44 0.08
CA ARG A 23 -2.66 4.23 1.32
C ARG A 23 -2.76 5.73 1.05
N ARG A 24 -2.13 6.21 -0.01
CA ARG A 24 -2.18 7.64 -0.36
C ARG A 24 -3.55 8.06 -0.90
N GLU A 25 -4.29 7.16 -1.53
CA GLU A 25 -5.63 7.44 -2.05
C GLU A 25 -6.73 7.30 -1.01
N ASN A 26 -6.63 6.31 -0.12
CA ASN A 26 -7.66 6.02 0.89
C ASN A 26 -7.32 6.58 2.28
N ASP A 27 -6.13 7.19 2.44
CA ASP A 27 -5.55 7.61 3.73
C ASP A 27 -5.50 6.49 4.81
N THR A 28 -5.69 5.23 4.40
CA THR A 28 -5.70 4.05 5.27
C THR A 28 -4.99 2.87 4.63
N LEU A 29 -4.52 1.94 5.46
CA LEU A 29 -4.03 0.65 5.01
C LEU A 29 -5.21 -0.31 4.74
N PRO A 30 -5.02 -1.32 3.88
CA PRO A 30 -6.02 -2.35 3.63
C PRO A 30 -6.47 -3.04 4.92
N ALA A 31 -7.71 -3.53 4.92
CA ALA A 31 -8.25 -4.26 6.06
C ALA A 31 -7.51 -5.59 6.27
N ASP A 32 -7.30 -5.94 7.54
CA ASP A 32 -6.66 -7.20 7.94
C ASP A 32 -7.51 -8.39 7.50
N GLY A 33 -6.91 -9.35 6.80
CA GLY A 33 -7.59 -10.49 6.19
C GLY A 33 -8.25 -10.21 4.82
N TYR A 34 -8.21 -8.96 4.35
CA TYR A 34 -8.74 -8.56 3.04
C TYR A 34 -7.70 -7.86 2.16
N GLU A 35 -6.43 -7.83 2.58
CA GLU A 35 -5.35 -7.09 1.91
C GLU A 35 -5.23 -7.49 0.43
N CYS A 36 -5.23 -8.80 0.16
CA CYS A 36 -5.13 -9.31 -1.19
C CYS A 36 -6.34 -8.93 -2.05
N GLN A 37 -7.54 -9.00 -1.49
CA GLN A 37 -8.75 -8.68 -2.23
C GLN A 37 -8.83 -7.18 -2.56
N GLU A 38 -8.48 -6.33 -1.60
CA GLU A 38 -8.43 -4.88 -1.81
C GLU A 38 -7.34 -4.48 -2.80
N MET A 39 -6.14 -5.08 -2.71
CA MET A 39 -5.08 -4.85 -3.69
C MET A 39 -5.44 -5.37 -5.08
N ALA A 40 -6.11 -6.51 -5.19
CA ALA A 40 -6.57 -7.04 -6.47
C ALA A 40 -7.60 -6.10 -7.12
N LEU A 41 -8.53 -5.56 -6.34
CA LEU A 41 -9.47 -4.54 -6.83
C LEU A 41 -8.74 -3.28 -7.26
N PHE A 42 -7.83 -2.78 -6.43
CA PHE A 42 -7.04 -1.58 -6.71
C PHE A 42 -6.20 -1.72 -7.99
N ALA A 43 -5.51 -2.85 -8.14
CA ALA A 43 -4.75 -3.22 -9.33
C ALA A 43 -5.66 -3.26 -10.58
N LYS A 44 -6.86 -3.84 -10.46
CA LYS A 44 -7.85 -3.89 -11.54
C LYS A 44 -8.33 -2.50 -11.95
N TYR A 45 -8.63 -1.62 -10.99
CA TYR A 45 -9.04 -0.24 -11.27
C TYR A 45 -7.93 0.57 -11.97
N ARG A 46 -6.68 0.31 -11.60
CA ARG A 46 -5.51 1.01 -12.16
C ARG A 46 -4.96 0.37 -13.43
N GLY A 47 -5.51 -0.76 -13.87
CA GLY A 47 -5.06 -1.48 -15.06
C GLY A 47 -3.71 -2.16 -14.88
N VAL A 48 -3.30 -2.46 -13.65
CA VAL A 48 -2.06 -3.16 -13.36
C VAL A 48 -2.18 -4.61 -13.81
N GLN A 49 -1.35 -5.00 -14.79
CA GLN A 49 -1.35 -6.36 -15.34
C GLN A 49 -0.67 -7.38 -14.43
N GLN A 50 0.29 -6.95 -13.61
CA GLN A 50 1.07 -7.84 -12.74
C GLN A 50 0.76 -7.52 -11.29
N MET A 51 -0.09 -8.35 -10.69
CA MET A 51 -0.29 -8.33 -9.25
C MET A 51 0.91 -9.03 -8.59
N PRO A 52 1.53 -8.41 -7.58
CA PRO A 52 2.58 -9.05 -6.80
C PRO A 52 2.02 -10.22 -5.99
N GLU A 53 2.91 -11.09 -5.52
CA GLU A 53 2.55 -12.27 -4.73
C GLU A 53 1.83 -11.88 -3.43
N GLU A 54 0.88 -12.72 -3.01
CA GLU A 54 0.03 -12.49 -1.83
C GLU A 54 0.86 -12.27 -0.56
N ASP A 55 1.85 -13.14 -0.32
CA ASP A 55 2.80 -13.01 0.80
C ASP A 55 3.56 -11.67 0.77
N SER A 56 3.93 -11.18 -0.41
CA SER A 56 4.62 -9.89 -0.54
C SER A 56 3.71 -8.72 -0.16
N ILE A 57 2.44 -8.78 -0.55
CA ILE A 57 1.43 -7.78 -0.19
C ILE A 57 1.22 -7.78 1.32
N ILE A 58 0.97 -8.95 1.90
CA ILE A 58 0.72 -9.11 3.34
C ILE A 58 1.93 -8.60 4.14
N ALA A 59 3.14 -9.01 3.77
CA ALA A 59 4.36 -8.57 4.44
C ALA A 59 4.53 -7.04 4.43
N VAL A 60 4.24 -6.39 3.31
CA VAL A 60 4.30 -4.92 3.19
C VAL A 60 3.22 -4.25 4.03
N VAL A 61 1.97 -4.73 4.00
CA VAL A 61 0.87 -4.15 4.78
C VAL A 61 1.19 -4.24 6.28
N GLN A 62 1.69 -5.40 6.74
CA GLN A 62 2.11 -5.59 8.12
C GLN A 62 3.28 -4.67 8.50
N MET A 63 4.29 -4.55 7.64
CA MET A 63 5.43 -3.64 7.85
C MET A 63 4.95 -2.18 8.00
N LEU A 64 4.09 -1.70 7.10
CA LEU A 64 3.57 -0.33 7.15
C LEU A 64 2.65 -0.09 8.36
N ARG A 65 1.87 -1.10 8.75
CA ARG A 65 1.03 -1.05 9.96
C ARG A 65 1.89 -0.94 11.21
N GLN A 66 2.96 -1.73 11.29
CA GLN A 66 3.93 -1.66 12.39
C GLN A 66 4.57 -0.27 12.46
N GLN A 67 5.04 0.28 11.32
CA GLN A 67 5.59 1.64 11.28
C GLN A 67 4.58 2.71 11.71
N GLN A 68 3.30 2.58 11.32
CA GLN A 68 2.25 3.51 11.74
C GLN A 68 2.02 3.48 13.26
N GLN A 69 2.06 2.28 13.85
CA GLN A 69 1.97 2.10 15.30
C GLN A 69 3.19 2.65 16.03
N GLU A 70 4.40 2.44 15.51
CA GLU A 70 5.64 3.00 16.07
C GLU A 70 5.63 4.53 16.07
N ILE A 71 5.27 5.15 14.95
CA ILE A 71 5.14 6.62 14.84
C ILE A 71 4.09 7.16 15.83
N SER A 72 2.98 6.45 15.98
CA SER A 72 1.90 6.83 16.90
C SER A 72 2.28 6.64 18.38
N GLY A 73 3.05 5.60 18.69
CA GLY A 73 3.59 5.34 20.04
C GLY A 73 4.69 6.34 20.42
N GLN A 74 5.56 6.68 19.48
CA GLN A 74 6.67 7.62 19.68
C GLN A 74 6.19 9.07 19.87
N ARG A 75 5.03 9.44 19.29
CA ARG A 75 4.38 10.73 19.54
C ARG A 75 3.81 10.91 20.95
N ARG A 76 3.73 9.83 21.75
CA ARG A 76 3.17 9.89 23.12
C ARG A 76 4.24 10.14 24.20
N LEU A 77 5.52 10.21 23.82
CA LEU A 77 6.67 10.36 24.75
C LEU A 77 7.43 11.68 24.61
N LEU A 78 6.92 12.67 23.87
CA LEU A 78 7.50 14.01 23.76
C LEU A 78 6.60 15.06 24.42
#